data_AF-A0A973FEY7-F1
#
_entry.id   AF-A0A973FEY7-F1
#
_cell.length_a   1.000
_cell.length_b   1.000
_cell.length_c   1.000
_cell.angle_alpha   90.00
_cell.angle_beta   90.00
_cell.angle_gamma   90.00
#
_symmetry.space_group_name_H-M   'P 1'
#
loop_
_entity.id
_entity.type
_entity.pdbx_description
1 polymer ?
#
loop_
_entity_poly.entity_id
_entity_poly.type
_entity_poly.pdbx_seq_one_letter_code
_entity_poly.pdbx_strand_id
1 'polypeptide(L)'
;MLKDALGAYRGSVREISKLIESEPGNADAYYSRAGVRAAEGDQEGALGDFTMALKLGLRYRESIVAYGNRGLIRFETGDYQGAADDFSAVIDRKPRQKTLMRAALMQRAAAKEKLGDCNGAAADRRLAALLSPDREQQTKQGE
;
A
#
# COMPACT_ATOMS: atom_id res chain seq x y z
N MET A 1 -7.15 -8.22 11.16
CA MET A 1 -7.21 -7.71 9.77
C MET A 1 -6.26 -6.54 9.64
N LEU A 2 -5.61 -6.33 8.48
CA LEU A 2 -4.63 -5.26 8.24
C LEU A 2 -5.17 -3.83 8.44
N LYS A 3 -6.49 -3.66 8.54
CA LYS A 3 -7.19 -2.37 8.72
C LYS A 3 -6.98 -1.73 10.10
N ASP A 4 -6.84 -2.52 11.17
CA ASP A 4 -6.92 -1.97 12.53
C ASP A 4 -5.54 -1.70 13.16
N ALA A 5 -4.45 -2.21 12.58
CA ALA A 5 -3.13 -2.25 13.23
C ALA A 5 -2.19 -1.10 12.84
N LEU A 6 -2.59 -0.19 11.95
CA LEU A 6 -1.69 0.79 11.32
C LEU A 6 -2.28 2.21 11.33
N GLY A 7 -2.58 2.72 12.54
CA GLY A 7 -2.61 4.17 12.79
C GLY A 7 -3.79 4.96 12.22
N ALA A 8 -4.98 4.37 12.05
CA ALA A 8 -6.17 5.14 11.74
C ALA A 8 -6.57 5.99 12.96
N TYR A 9 -6.16 7.26 12.95
CA TYR A 9 -6.58 8.24 13.94
C TYR A 9 -8.09 8.52 13.83
N ARG A 10 -8.69 8.73 15.00
CA ARG A 10 -10.12 8.83 15.30
C ARG A 10 -10.68 10.23 15.00
N GLY A 11 -10.94 10.54 13.73
CA GLY A 11 -11.60 11.80 13.36
C GLY A 11 -12.52 11.62 12.16
N SER A 12 -13.64 12.33 12.13
CA SER A 12 -14.49 12.40 10.95
C SER A 12 -13.76 13.12 9.80
N VAL A 13 -14.14 12.83 8.55
CA VAL A 13 -13.63 13.57 7.36
C VAL A 13 -13.76 15.09 7.55
N ARG A 14 -14.82 15.54 8.23
CA ARG A 14 -15.06 16.96 8.52
C ARG A 14 -14.02 17.56 9.45
N GLU A 15 -13.69 16.89 10.55
CA GLU A 15 -12.70 17.37 11.52
C GLU A 15 -11.30 17.40 10.91
N ILE A 16 -10.93 16.34 10.17
CA ILE A 16 -9.63 16.28 9.51
C ILE A 16 -9.52 17.34 8.40
N SER A 17 -10.62 17.63 7.70
CA SER A 17 -10.62 18.69 6.68
C SER A 17 -10.37 20.07 7.27
N LYS A 18 -10.96 20.38 8.43
CA LYS A 18 -10.65 21.63 9.15
C LYS A 18 -9.18 21.73 9.56
N LEU A 19 -8.58 20.61 9.99
CA LEU A 19 -7.15 20.57 10.32
C LEU A 19 -6.30 20.86 9.08
N ILE A 20 -6.64 20.27 7.93
CA ILE A 20 -5.95 20.54 6.65
C ILE A 20 -6.10 22.00 6.22
N GLU A 21 -7.26 22.62 6.45
CA GLU A 21 -7.48 24.05 6.17
C GLU A 21 -6.55 24.94 7.01
N SER A 22 -6.35 24.61 8.30
CA SER A 22 -5.42 25.34 9.17
C SER A 22 -3.95 24.98 8.95
N GLU A 23 -3.66 23.75 8.55
CA GLU A 23 -2.32 23.18 8.42
C GLU A 23 -2.17 22.43 7.08
N PRO A 24 -2.11 23.14 5.94
CA PRO A 24 -2.08 22.52 4.61
C PRO A 24 -0.80 21.71 4.33
N GLY A 25 0.21 21.82 5.19
CA GLY A 25 1.44 21.03 5.14
C GLY A 25 1.41 19.75 5.98
N ASN A 26 0.32 19.45 6.67
CA ASN A 26 0.24 18.32 7.59
C ASN A 26 0.00 17.00 6.83
N ALA A 27 1.09 16.30 6.49
CA ALA A 27 1.05 15.02 5.77
C ALA A 27 0.20 13.95 6.48
N ASP A 28 0.25 13.89 7.81
CA ASP A 28 -0.48 12.91 8.62
C ASP A 28 -2.00 13.15 8.57
N ALA A 29 -2.44 14.41 8.47
CA ALA A 29 -3.84 14.77 8.30
C ALA A 29 -4.39 14.28 6.95
N TYR A 30 -3.64 14.47 5.85
CA TYR A 30 -4.00 13.91 4.55
C TYR A 30 -4.02 12.38 4.58
N TYR A 31 -2.99 11.72 5.15
CA TYR A 31 -2.96 10.26 5.28
C TYR A 31 -4.17 9.73 6.06
N SER A 32 -4.53 10.40 7.16
CA SER A 32 -5.69 10.03 7.98
C SER A 32 -7.00 10.19 7.20
N ARG A 33 -7.20 11.30 6.51
CA ARG A 33 -8.41 11.53 5.70
C ARG A 33 -8.52 10.53 4.56
N ALA A 34 -7.39 10.19 3.92
CA ALA A 34 -7.35 9.17 2.87
C ALA A 34 -7.85 7.81 3.36
N GLY A 35 -7.42 7.39 4.56
CA GLY A 35 -7.86 6.14 5.17
C GLY A 35 -9.36 6.11 5.46
N VAL A 36 -9.91 7.21 5.99
CA VAL A 36 -11.36 7.31 6.26
C VAL A 36 -12.17 7.30 4.96
N ARG A 37 -11.79 8.12 3.97
CA ARG A 37 -12.44 8.16 2.65
C ARG A 37 -12.41 6.81 1.94
N ALA A 38 -11.27 6.10 1.98
CA ALA A 38 -11.17 4.76 1.42
C ALA A 38 -12.10 3.77 2.12
N ALA A 39 -12.28 3.88 3.44
CA ALA A 39 -13.22 3.05 4.19
C ALA A 39 -14.69 3.36 3.87
N GLU A 40 -15.00 4.61 3.52
CA GLU A 40 -16.33 5.09 3.11
C GLU A 40 -16.62 4.83 1.61
N GLY A 41 -15.64 4.35 0.84
CA GLY A 41 -15.77 4.09 -0.59
C GLY A 41 -15.49 5.31 -1.49
N ASP A 42 -15.09 6.44 -0.92
CA ASP A 42 -14.59 7.61 -1.66
C ASP A 42 -13.16 7.35 -2.16
N GLN A 43 -13.06 6.50 -3.19
CA GLN A 43 -11.79 6.10 -3.79
C GLN A 43 -11.05 7.30 -4.41
N GLU A 44 -11.75 8.20 -5.09
CA GLU A 44 -11.14 9.38 -5.73
C GLU A 44 -10.55 10.35 -4.69
N GLY A 45 -11.32 10.69 -3.65
CA GLY A 45 -10.85 11.53 -2.56
C GLY A 45 -9.69 10.89 -1.79
N ALA A 46 -9.73 9.57 -1.58
CA ALA A 46 -8.63 8.84 -0.95
C ALA A 46 -7.35 8.85 -1.80
N LEU A 47 -7.45 8.66 -3.12
CA LEU A 47 -6.30 8.75 -4.03
C LEU A 47 -5.63 10.13 -3.97
N GLY A 48 -6.43 11.19 -3.97
CA GLY A 48 -5.96 12.57 -3.84
C GLY A 48 -5.21 12.80 -2.53
N ASP A 49 -5.81 12.37 -1.43
CA ASP A 49 -5.22 12.55 -0.10
C ASP A 49 -3.97 11.70 0.13
N PHE A 50 -3.95 10.42 -0.28
CA PHE A 50 -2.71 9.62 -0.21
C PHE A 50 -1.59 10.24 -1.04
N THR A 51 -1.92 10.79 -2.22
CA THR A 51 -0.94 11.46 -3.07
C THR A 51 -0.37 12.71 -2.41
N MET A 52 -1.22 13.52 -1.79
CA MET A 52 -0.76 14.72 -1.09
C MET A 52 0.08 14.37 0.15
N ALA A 53 -0.34 13.37 0.94
CA ALA A 53 0.42 12.89 2.09
C ALA A 53 1.82 12.41 1.71
N LEU A 54 1.92 11.60 0.66
CA LEU A 54 3.21 11.11 0.14
C LEU A 54 4.09 12.26 -0.38
N LYS A 55 3.49 13.27 -1.03
CA LYS A 55 4.20 14.46 -1.53
C LYS A 55 4.75 15.34 -0.41
N LEU A 56 3.96 15.54 0.66
CA LEU A 56 4.36 16.33 1.83
C LEU A 56 5.41 15.62 2.69
N GLY A 57 5.52 14.29 2.56
CA GLY A 57 6.52 13.48 3.22
C GLY A 57 5.93 12.78 4.44
N LEU A 58 5.71 11.48 4.30
CA LEU A 58 5.34 10.61 5.41
C LEU A 58 6.57 9.98 6.04
N ARG A 59 6.47 9.69 7.33
CA ARG A 59 7.38 8.80 8.04
C ARG A 59 7.45 7.44 7.33
N TYR A 60 8.58 6.75 7.48
CA TYR A 60 8.88 5.54 6.72
C TYR A 60 7.76 4.48 6.76
N ARG A 61 7.19 4.20 7.94
CA ARG A 61 6.16 3.16 8.08
C ARG A 61 4.85 3.57 7.42
N GLU A 62 4.44 4.80 7.64
CA GLU A 62 3.23 5.43 7.12
C GLU A 62 3.30 5.53 5.59
N SER A 63 4.49 5.86 5.04
CA SER A 63 4.70 5.90 3.59
C SER A 63 4.45 4.55 2.93
N ILE A 64 4.91 3.45 3.55
CA ILE A 64 4.69 2.09 3.02
C ILE A 64 3.20 1.78 2.95
N VAL A 65 2.45 2.13 4.00
CA VAL A 65 1.00 1.90 4.05
C VAL A 65 0.27 2.77 3.03
N ALA A 66 0.66 4.04 2.89
CA ALA A 66 0.09 4.95 1.91
C ALA A 66 0.30 4.46 0.47
N TYR A 67 1.51 4.01 0.10
CA TYR A 67 1.75 3.39 -1.21
C TYR A 67 0.92 2.12 -1.41
N GLY A 68 0.88 1.23 -0.41
CA GLY A 68 0.09 0.00 -0.51
C GLY A 68 -1.40 0.26 -0.74
N ASN A 69 -1.99 1.18 0.03
CA ASN A 69 -3.40 1.52 -0.10
C ASN A 69 -3.71 2.27 -1.40
N ARG A 70 -2.87 3.25 -1.79
CA ARG A 70 -3.03 3.97 -3.06
C ARG A 70 -2.89 3.02 -4.25
N GLY A 71 -1.96 2.07 -4.19
CA GLY A 71 -1.79 1.04 -5.22
C GLY A 71 -2.99 0.11 -5.34
N LEU A 72 -3.61 -0.28 -4.22
CA LEU A 72 -4.85 -1.06 -4.24
C LEU A 72 -6.01 -0.30 -4.89
N ILE A 73 -6.21 0.96 -4.50
CA ILE A 73 -7.28 1.79 -5.07
C ILE A 73 -7.06 2.00 -6.58
N ARG A 74 -5.82 2.26 -7.00
CA ARG A 74 -5.44 2.36 -8.42
C ARG A 74 -5.73 1.07 -9.19
N PHE A 75 -5.43 -0.08 -8.60
CA PHE A 75 -5.74 -1.37 -9.22
C PHE A 75 -7.25 -1.57 -9.39
N GLU A 76 -8.04 -1.27 -8.34
CA GLU A 76 -9.50 -1.38 -8.36
C GLU A 76 -10.15 -0.42 -9.38
N THR A 77 -9.56 0.75 -9.57
CA THR A 77 -10.05 1.78 -10.51
C THR A 77 -9.48 1.66 -11.93
N GLY A 78 -8.63 0.65 -12.18
CA GLY A 78 -8.11 0.32 -13.51
C GLY A 78 -6.79 1.00 -13.90
N ASP A 79 -6.20 1.82 -13.01
CA ASP A 79 -4.84 2.35 -13.17
C ASP A 79 -3.80 1.29 -12.78
N TYR A 80 -3.67 0.26 -13.61
CA TYR A 80 -2.77 -0.87 -13.34
C TYR A 80 -1.30 -0.47 -13.36
N GLN A 81 -0.92 0.51 -14.17
CA GLN A 81 0.46 1.01 -14.20
C GLN A 81 0.78 1.76 -12.90
N GLY A 82 -0.06 2.70 -12.47
CA GLY A 82 0.13 3.41 -11.21
C GLY A 82 0.08 2.47 -10.00
N ALA A 83 -0.72 1.41 -10.05
CA ALA A 83 -0.71 0.36 -9.04
C ALA A 83 0.64 -0.39 -8.98
N ALA A 84 1.18 -0.80 -10.12
CA ALA A 84 2.47 -1.48 -10.19
C ALA A 84 3.62 -0.60 -9.68
N ASP A 85 3.57 0.70 -9.97
CA ASP A 85 4.54 1.69 -9.48
C ASP A 85 4.47 1.83 -7.95
N ASP A 86 3.26 1.94 -7.39
CA ASP A 86 3.06 2.03 -5.94
C ASP A 86 3.51 0.77 -5.20
N PHE A 87 3.24 -0.43 -5.74
CA PHE A 87 3.75 -1.66 -5.14
C PHE A 87 5.26 -1.80 -5.26
N SER A 88 5.86 -1.28 -6.34
CA SER A 88 7.33 -1.19 -6.46
C SER A 88 7.91 -0.28 -5.38
N ALA A 89 7.28 0.87 -5.11
CA ALA A 89 7.69 1.77 -4.05
C ALA A 89 7.64 1.11 -2.65
N VAL A 90 6.73 0.17 -2.41
CA VAL A 90 6.72 -0.66 -1.18
C VAL A 90 7.91 -1.63 -1.15
N ILE A 91 8.17 -2.33 -2.25
CA ILE A 91 9.27 -3.31 -2.37
C ILE A 91 10.63 -2.63 -2.18
N ASP A 92 10.85 -1.49 -2.83
CA ASP A 92 12.12 -0.74 -2.82
C ASP A 92 12.47 -0.21 -1.42
N ARG A 93 11.46 0.04 -0.59
CA ARG A 93 11.63 0.41 0.82
C ARG A 93 12.15 -0.73 1.68
N LYS A 94 12.12 -1.98 1.20
CA LYS A 94 12.61 -3.17 1.90
C LYS A 94 11.97 -3.34 3.29
N PRO A 95 10.63 -3.50 3.38
CA PRO A 95 9.97 -3.71 4.65
C PRO A 95 10.51 -4.95 5.37
N ARG A 96 10.81 -4.81 6.67
CA ARG A 96 11.30 -5.92 7.51
C ARG A 96 10.31 -7.08 7.62
N GLN A 97 9.02 -6.79 7.48
CA GLN A 97 7.95 -7.79 7.57
C GLN A 97 7.86 -8.55 6.23
N LYS A 98 8.29 -9.82 6.23
CA LYS A 98 8.22 -10.69 5.03
C LYS A 98 6.81 -10.77 4.45
N THR A 99 5.78 -10.78 5.30
CA THR A 99 4.36 -10.78 4.88
C THR A 99 4.01 -9.55 4.04
N LEU A 100 4.52 -8.37 4.40
CA LEU A 100 4.27 -7.14 3.65
C LEU A 100 5.00 -7.13 2.31
N MET A 101 6.27 -7.56 2.30
CA MET A 101 7.04 -7.75 1.06
C MET A 101 6.32 -8.72 0.11
N ARG A 102 5.88 -9.87 0.64
CA ARG A 102 5.14 -10.88 -0.11
C ARG A 102 3.84 -10.31 -0.69
N ALA A 103 3.06 -9.58 0.12
CA ALA A 103 1.82 -8.97 -0.33
C ALA A 103 2.06 -7.96 -1.48
N ALA A 104 3.05 -7.09 -1.35
CA ALA A 104 3.40 -6.13 -2.39
C ALA A 104 3.83 -6.82 -3.70
N LEU A 105 4.62 -7.89 -3.61
CA LEU A 105 5.01 -8.70 -4.79
C LEU A 105 3.78 -9.34 -5.46
N MET A 106 2.86 -9.93 -4.69
CA MET A 106 1.64 -10.53 -5.25
C MET A 106 0.75 -9.49 -5.92
N GLN A 107 0.58 -8.32 -5.31
CA GLN A 107 -0.24 -7.26 -5.89
C GLN A 107 0.41 -6.63 -7.13
N ARG A 108 1.74 -6.46 -7.13
CA ARG A 108 2.47 -6.03 -8.34
C ARG A 108 2.38 -7.06 -9.46
N ALA A 109 2.42 -8.36 -9.14
CA ALA A 109 2.21 -9.42 -10.11
C ALA A 109 0.83 -9.34 -10.75
N ALA A 110 -0.22 -9.13 -9.95
CA ALA A 110 -1.58 -8.97 -10.45
C ALA A 110 -1.71 -7.74 -11.36
N ALA A 111 -1.11 -6.60 -10.98
CA ALA A 111 -1.08 -5.39 -11.79
C ALA A 111 -0.37 -5.63 -13.14
N LYS A 112 0.79 -6.30 -13.12
CA LYS A 112 1.54 -6.66 -14.32
C LYS A 112 0.78 -7.60 -15.25
N GLU A 113 0.01 -8.55 -14.72
CA GLU A 113 -0.85 -9.40 -15.55
C GLU A 113 -1.92 -8.60 -16.29
N LYS A 114 -2.53 -7.63 -15.61
CA LYS A 114 -3.51 -6.73 -16.25
C LYS A 114 -2.88 -5.87 -17.34
N LEU A 115 -1.59 -5.59 -17.24
CA LEU A 115 -0.79 -4.90 -18.27
C LEU A 115 -0.23 -5.83 -19.35
N GLY A 116 -0.42 -7.16 -19.24
CA GLY A 116 0.13 -8.15 -20.17
C GLY A 116 1.60 -8.53 -19.91
N ASP A 117 2.24 -8.03 -18.85
CA ASP A 117 3.59 -8.42 -18.44
C ASP A 117 3.58 -9.74 -17.65
N CYS A 118 3.30 -10.83 -18.37
CA CYS A 118 3.26 -12.18 -17.80
C CYS A 118 4.61 -12.62 -17.20
N ASN A 119 5.72 -12.18 -17.80
CA ASN A 119 7.07 -12.54 -17.35
C ASN A 119 7.40 -11.86 -16.02
N GLY A 120 7.15 -10.56 -15.91
CA GLY A 120 7.36 -9.81 -14.68
C GLY A 120 6.41 -10.27 -13.56
N ALA A 121 5.17 -10.61 -13.88
CA ALA A 121 4.23 -11.20 -12.92
C ALA A 121 4.71 -12.57 -12.39
N ALA A 122 5.21 -13.44 -13.27
CA ALA A 122 5.76 -14.73 -12.88
C ALA A 122 7.01 -14.57 -12.00
N ALA A 123 7.89 -13.60 -12.29
CA ALA A 123 9.05 -13.29 -11.46
C ALA A 123 8.64 -12.84 -10.05
N ASP A 124 7.66 -11.93 -9.95
CA ASP A 124 7.17 -11.44 -8.66
C ASP A 124 6.54 -12.56 -7.82
N ARG A 125 5.74 -13.45 -8.44
CA ARG A 125 5.17 -14.62 -7.76
C ARG A 125 6.24 -15.58 -7.24
N ARG A 126 7.31 -15.82 -8.01
CA ARG A 126 8.43 -16.67 -7.57
C ARG A 126 9.10 -16.08 -6.34
N LEU A 127 9.41 -14.78 -6.35
CA LEU A 127 9.97 -14.09 -5.18
C LEU A 127 9.03 -14.16 -3.98
N ALA A 128 7.73 -13.94 -4.19
CA ALA A 128 6.73 -14.01 -3.13
C ALA A 128 6.67 -15.40 -2.49
N ALA A 129 6.79 -16.47 -3.29
CA ALA A 129 6.80 -17.86 -2.81
C ALA A 129 8.01 -18.20 -1.92
N LEU A 130 9.16 -17.54 -2.12
CA LEU A 130 10.34 -17.67 -1.25
C LEU A 130 10.08 -17.11 0.16
N LEU A 131 9.08 -16.25 0.32
CA LEU A 131 8.71 -15.59 1.56
C LEU A 131 7.57 -16.30 2.32
N SER A 132 7.10 -17.46 1.83
CA SER A 132 6.06 -18.26 2.53
C SER A 132 6.58 -18.77 3.88
N PRO A 133 5.80 -18.68 4.98
CA PRO A 133 6.20 -19.25 6.28
C PRO A 133 6.44 -20.76 6.25
N ASP A 134 5.73 -21.50 5.38
CA ASP A 134 5.82 -22.97 5.30
C ASP A 134 7.17 -23.49 4.78
N ARG A 135 7.92 -22.68 4.03
CA ARG A 135 9.23 -23.10 3.48
C ARG A 135 10.32 -23.22 4.53
N GLU A 136 10.22 -22.48 5.63
CA GLU A 136 11.19 -22.53 6.75
C GLU A 136 11.04 -23.82 7.57
N GLN A 137 9.89 -24.50 7.51
CA GLN A 137 9.64 -25.75 8.23
C GLN A 137 10.10 -26.99 7.44
N GLN A 138 9.97 -26.97 6.11
CA GLN A 138 10.38 -28.08 5.25
C GLN A 138 11.90 -28.25 5.13
N THR A 139 12.67 -27.19 5.37
CA THR A 139 14.14 -27.25 5.35
C THR A 139 14.75 -27.80 6.63
N LYS A 140 13.99 -27.88 7.74
CA LYS A 140 14.46 -28.40 9.04
C LYS A 140 14.06 -29.85 9.34
N GLN A 141 13.29 -30.48 8.46
CA GLN A 141 12.85 -31.89 8.60
C GLN A 141 13.53 -32.83 7.61
N GLY A 142 14.57 -32.36 6.91
CA GLY A 142 15.31 -33.12 5.90
C GLY A 142 16.77 -33.40 6.23
N GLU A 143 17.20 -33.20 7.48
CA GLU A 143 18.54 -33.56 7.98
C GLU A 143 18.46 -34.73 8.95
#